data_AF-A0A822ABL3-F1
#
_entry.id   AF-A0A822ABL3-F1
#
_cell.length_a   1.000
_cell.length_b   1.000
_cell.length_c   1.000
_cell.angle_alpha   90.00
_cell.angle_beta   90.00
_cell.angle_gamma   90.00
#
_symmetry.space_group_name_H-M   'P 1'
#
loop_
_entity.id
_entity.type
_entity.pdbx_description
1 polymer ?
#
loop_
_entity_poly.entity_id
_entity_poly.type
_entity_poly.pdbx_seq_one_letter_code
_entity_poly.pdbx_strand_id
1 'polypeptide(L)' 'MIVERRLRVTNVQINRIVKFRRTHPHDPVFDVLYDDLIAKPIDTVRRIYDHFGLTWSEEFEQAMLTWLRDNPQGKQGRNT' A
#
# COMPACT_ATOMS: atom_id res chain seq x y z
N MET A 1 9.12 29.17 3.83
CA MET A 1 9.46 28.28 2.70
C MET A 1 8.61 27.01 2.74
N ILE A 2 7.78 26.77 1.72
CA ILE A 2 6.90 25.56 1.64
C ILE A 2 7.72 24.26 1.59
N VAL A 3 8.89 24.28 0.94
CA VAL A 3 9.79 23.14 0.78
C VAL A 3 10.34 22.67 2.14
N GLU A 4 10.85 23.58 2.96
CA GLU A 4 11.39 23.24 4.29
C GLU A 4 10.34 22.60 5.20
N ARG A 5 9.09 23.12 5.15
CA ARG A 5 7.98 22.53 5.92
C ARG A 5 7.65 21.12 5.43
N ARG A 6 7.64 20.88 4.12
CA ARG A 6 7.42 19.55 3.54
C ARG A 6 8.53 18.57 3.92
N LEU A 7 9.79 18.96 3.75
CA LEU A 7 10.95 18.13 4.13
C LEU A 7 10.91 17.78 5.62
N ARG A 8 10.57 18.74 6.50
CA ARG A 8 10.43 18.50 7.93
C ARG A 8 9.36 17.45 8.22
N VAL A 9 8.18 17.57 7.62
CA VAL A 9 7.08 16.61 7.83
C VAL A 9 7.47 15.21 7.34
N THR A 10 8.01 15.10 6.13
CA THR A 10 8.47 13.81 5.57
C THR A 10 9.55 13.18 6.44
N ASN A 11 10.54 13.96 6.89
CA ASN A 11 11.59 13.46 7.79
C ASN A 11 11.02 12.92 9.10
N VAL A 12 10.04 13.62 9.71
CA VAL A 12 9.39 13.14 10.93
C VAL A 12 8.61 11.85 10.68
N GLN A 13 7.89 11.74 9.56
CA GLN A 13 7.14 10.54 9.20
C GLN A 13 8.05 9.32 9.02
N ILE A 14 9.11 9.46 8.20
CA ILE A 14 10.07 8.38 7.94
C ILE A 14 10.73 7.93 9.23
N ASN A 15 11.22 8.86 10.06
CA ASN A 15 11.88 8.50 11.31
C ASN A 15 10.95 7.76 12.27
N ARG A 16 9.65 8.09 12.31
CA ARG A 16 8.68 7.37 13.13
C ARG A 16 8.43 5.95 12.62
N ILE A 17 8.27 5.77 11.31
CA ILE A 17 8.09 4.45 10.69
C ILE A 17 9.33 3.57 10.93
N VAL A 18 10.53 4.10 10.69
CA VAL A 18 11.80 3.38 10.92
C VAL A 18 11.98 3.04 12.39
N LYS A 19 11.69 3.98 13.30
CA LYS A 19 11.75 3.72 14.75
C LYS A 19 10.81 2.58 15.13
N PHE A 20 9.56 2.61 14.67
CA PHE A 20 8.57 1.57 14.95
C PHE A 20 9.09 0.18 14.52
N ARG A 21 9.57 0.06 13.28
CA ARG A 21 10.15 -1.19 12.74
C ARG A 21 11.31 -1.72 13.56
N ARG A 22 12.20 -0.82 14.00
CA ARG A 22 13.39 -1.19 14.79
C ARG A 22 13.05 -1.64 16.20
N THR A 23 12.04 -1.05 16.82
CA THR A 23 11.66 -1.38 18.20
C THR A 23 10.62 -2.49 18.31
N HIS A 24 10.03 -2.92 17.19
CA HIS A 24 9.04 -4.01 17.13
C HIS A 24 9.41 -5.02 16.04
N PRO A 25 10.55 -5.73 16.17
CA PRO A 25 11.03 -6.66 15.14
C PRO A 25 10.11 -7.88 14.95
N HIS A 26 9.21 -8.14 15.89
CA HIS A 26 8.26 -9.26 15.84
C HIS A 26 6.87 -8.84 15.36
N ASP A 27 6.58 -7.54 15.24
CA ASP A 27 5.30 -7.08 14.73
C ASP A 27 5.30 -7.25 13.20
N PRO A 28 4.36 -8.01 12.62
CA PRO A 28 4.31 -8.22 11.19
C PRO A 28 3.92 -6.91 10.50
N VAL A 29 4.72 -6.47 9.55
CA VAL A 29 4.44 -5.28 8.74
C VAL A 29 4.90 -5.54 7.31
N PHE A 30 3.97 -5.35 6.37
CA PHE A 30 4.15 -5.57 4.94
C PHE A 30 4.33 -4.23 4.20
N ASP A 31 5.36 -4.12 3.37
CA ASP A 31 5.59 -2.93 2.54
C ASP A 31 4.94 -3.09 1.16
N VAL A 32 4.18 -2.08 0.75
CA VAL A 32 3.59 -2.00 -0.59
C VAL A 32 4.22 -0.84 -1.34
N LEU A 33 4.91 -1.14 -2.44
CA LEU A 33 5.36 -0.13 -3.38
C LEU A 33 4.17 0.28 -4.26
N TYR A 34 4.00 1.59 -4.46
CA TYR A 34 2.90 2.12 -5.25
C TYR A 34 2.91 1.58 -6.68
N ASP A 35 4.08 1.51 -7.31
CA ASP A 35 4.22 1.02 -8.69
C ASP A 35 3.81 -0.45 -8.83
N ASP A 36 4.16 -1.29 -7.85
CA ASP A 36 3.74 -2.69 -7.80
C ASP A 36 2.22 -2.81 -7.67
N LEU A 37 1.63 -1.99 -6.79
CA LEU A 37 0.18 -1.98 -6.56
C LEU A 37 -0.60 -1.60 -7.83
N ILE A 38 -0.11 -0.62 -8.57
CA ILE A 38 -0.75 -0.19 -9.82
C ILE A 38 -0.55 -1.22 -10.93
N ALA A 39 0.65 -1.77 -11.07
CA ALA A 39 0.95 -2.73 -12.13
C ALA A 39 0.29 -4.10 -11.90
N LYS A 40 0.21 -4.55 -10.64
CA LYS A 40 -0.21 -5.89 -10.24
C LYS A 40 -1.04 -5.86 -8.94
N PRO A 41 -2.26 -5.30 -8.96
CA PRO A 41 -3.07 -5.12 -7.76
C PRO A 41 -3.46 -6.44 -7.09
N ILE A 42 -3.88 -7.45 -7.86
CA ILE A 42 -4.28 -8.76 -7.32
C ILE A 42 -3.10 -9.45 -6.63
N ASP A 43 -1.95 -9.54 -7.31
CA ASP A 43 -0.75 -10.17 -6.77
C ASP A 43 -0.25 -9.46 -5.51
N THR A 44 -0.33 -8.13 -5.50
CA THR A 44 0.04 -7.32 -4.33
C THR A 44 -0.85 -7.66 -3.13
N VAL A 45 -2.17 -7.73 -3.31
CA VAL A 45 -3.10 -8.06 -2.21
C VAL A 45 -2.96 -9.53 -1.78
N ARG A 46 -2.69 -10.46 -2.71
CA ARG A 46 -2.40 -11.86 -2.35
C ARG A 46 -1.17 -11.98 -1.45
N ARG A 47 -0.10 -11.26 -1.76
CA ARG A 47 1.10 -11.21 -0.90
C ARG A 47 0.83 -10.60 0.49
N ILE A 48 -0.08 -9.63 0.59
CA ILE A 48 -0.52 -9.10 1.89
C ILE A 48 -1.21 -10.21 2.69
N TYR A 49 -2.16 -10.93 2.08
CA TYR A 49 -2.89 -12.02 2.73
C TYR A 49 -1.94 -13.12 3.20
N ASP A 50 -1.02 -13.55 2.32
CA ASP A 50 -0.01 -14.56 2.64
C ASP A 50 0.87 -14.13 3.82
N HIS A 51 1.32 -12.86 3.84
CA HIS A 51 2.17 -12.33 4.90
C HIS A 51 1.49 -12.35 6.28
N PHE A 52 0.18 -12.08 6.32
CA PHE A 52 -0.61 -12.05 7.55
C PHE A 52 -1.34 -13.37 7.85
N GLY A 53 -1.16 -14.42 7.03
CA GLY A 53 -1.82 -15.71 7.20
C GLY A 53 -3.35 -15.64 7.03
N LEU A 54 -3.84 -14.72 6.20
CA LEU A 54 -5.27 -14.55 5.93
C LEU A 54 -5.74 -15.50 4.82
N THR A 55 -6.94 -16.05 4.97
CA THR A 55 -7.53 -16.93 3.95
C THR A 55 -7.86 -16.17 2.67
N TRP A 56 -7.36 -16.66 1.54
CA TRP A 56 -7.73 -16.19 0.21
C TRP A 56 -8.88 -17.03 -0.36
N SER A 57 -10.03 -16.42 -0.65
CA SER A 57 -11.18 -17.12 -1.23
C SER A 57 -11.45 -16.68 -2.67
N GLU A 58 -12.08 -17.55 -3.45
CA GLU A 58 -12.46 -17.25 -4.83
C GLU A 58 -13.48 -16.10 -4.90
N GLU A 59 -14.40 -16.03 -3.93
CA GLU A 59 -15.41 -14.97 -3.85
C GLU A 59 -14.78 -13.60 -3.62
N PHE A 60 -13.75 -13.53 -2.76
CA PHE A 60 -13.01 -12.30 -2.51
C PHE A 60 -12.28 -11.83 -3.78
N GLU A 61 -11.59 -12.73 -4.47
CA GLU A 61 -10.89 -12.41 -5.70
C GLU A 61 -11.85 -11.92 -6.79
N GLN A 62 -12.99 -12.59 -6.95
CA GLN A 62 -13.99 -12.19 -7.93
C GLN A 62 -14.62 -10.82 -7.63
N ALA A 63 -14.86 -10.52 -6.35
CA ALA A 63 -15.33 -9.20 -5.91
C ALA A 63 -14.30 -8.10 -6.19
N MET A 64 -13.01 -8.38 -5.94
CA MET A 64 -11.92 -7.45 -6.23
C MET A 64 -11.75 -7.21 -7.74
N LEU A 65 -11.81 -8.25 -8.56
CA LEU A 65 -11.78 -8.13 -10.02
C LEU A 65 -12.95 -7.28 -10.55
N THR A 66 -14.15 -7.50 -10.00
CA THR A 66 -15.34 -6.70 -10.31
C THR A 66 -15.12 -5.24 -9.95
N TRP A 67 -14.60 -4.97 -8.74
CA TRP A 67 -14.33 -3.60 -8.31
C TRP A 67 -13.28 -2.91 -9.19
N LEU A 68 -12.19 -3.59 -9.55
CA LEU A 68 -11.14 -3.04 -10.40
C LEU A 68 -11.66 -2.69 -11.80
N ARG A 69 -12.50 -3.55 -12.38
CA ARG A 69 -13.18 -3.29 -13.66
C ARG A 69 -14.07 -2.05 -13.58
N ASP A 70 -14.82 -1.91 -12.50
CA ASP A 70 -15.80 -0.85 -12.34
C ASP A 70 -15.15 0.47 -11.86
N ASN A 71 -13.91 0.42 -11.35
CA ASN A 71 -13.15 1.56 -10.79
C ASN A 71 -11.75 1.68 -11.42
N PRO A 72 -11.64 1.92 -12.74
CA PRO A 72 -10.33 2.12 -13.36
C PRO A 72 -9.61 3.33 -12.77
N GLN A 73 -8.30 3.14 -12.52
CA GLN A 73 -7.36 4.18 -12.10
C GLN A 73 -7.38 5.35 -13.09
N GLY A 74 -7.38 6.59 -12.57
CA GLY A 74 -7.38 7.81 -13.39
C GLY A 74 -8.77 8.39 -13.74
N LYS A 75 -9.86 7.87 -13.15
CA LYS A 75 -11.21 8.50 -13.24
C LYS A 75 -11.24 9.95 -12.71
N GLN A 76 -10.35 10.29 -11.80
CA GLN A 76 -10.06 11.66 -11.37
C GLN A 76 -8.72 12.03 -12.02
N GLY A 77 -8.73 13.05 -12.89
CA GLY A 77 -7.69 13.31 -13.89
C GLY A 77 -6.24 13.23 -13.40
N ARG A 78 -5.33 12.89 -14.33
CA ARG A 78 -3.89 13.08 -14.13
C ARG A 78 -3.64 14.56 -13.86
N ASN A 79 -3.21 14.90 -12.65
CA ASN A 79 -2.63 16.21 -12.39
C ASN A 79 -1.27 16.26 -13.10
N THR A 80 -1.22 16.88 -14.28
CA THR A 80 0.01 17.39 -14.89
C THR A 80 0.51 18.61 -14.14
#